data_AF-A0ABD0N702-F1
#
_entry.id   AF-A0ABD0N702-F1
#
_cell.length_a   1.000
_cell.length_b   1.000
_cell.length_c   1.000
_cell.angle_alpha   90.00
_cell.angle_beta   90.00
_cell.angle_gamma   90.00
#
_symmetry.space_group_name_H-M   'P 1'
#
loop_
_entity.id
_entity.type
_entity.pdbx_description
1 polymer ?
#
loop_
_entity_poly.entity_id
_entity_poly.type
_entity_poly.pdbx_seq_one_letter_code
_entity_poly.pdbx_strand_id
1 'polypeptide(L)'
;CDEYQQGVLTGDLCEDLCVAGRVEYKRCLYYENGKKVMAASWRGVPIVLKSKLENFSSYEALALLEYQDAAGGAGGEEELSPLDVVFYATLEIKNSLGLETGTNLTLPRLWGQKLKENERTYSRAELASLWALLQQEEYTFLRVLQDLTQHVAKILGSCGHFYAVEYLAAGHAWDQHIFSLEELTLSPSPSPWSGQEKTITAKDMVPRVALSFLEMVKHFENDFSHRLHLCDIKPENFAIRKDLT
;
A
#
# COMPACT_ATOMS: atom_id res chain seq x y z
N CYS A 1 18.99 4.86 -1.36
CA CYS A 1 19.25 6.31 -1.27
C CYS A 1 20.26 6.76 -2.30
N ASP A 2 21.37 6.06 -2.49
CA ASP A 2 22.31 6.34 -3.59
C ASP A 2 21.62 6.35 -4.96
N GLU A 3 20.76 5.37 -5.24
CA GLU A 3 19.94 5.32 -6.47
C GLU A 3 18.97 6.50 -6.60
N TYR A 4 18.46 7.04 -5.48
CA TYR A 4 17.63 8.26 -5.51
C TYR A 4 18.46 9.49 -5.87
N GLN A 5 19.65 9.63 -5.26
CA GLN A 5 20.56 10.75 -5.55
C GLN A 5 21.07 10.73 -7.00
N GLN A 6 21.18 9.54 -7.58
CA GLN A 6 21.53 9.34 -8.99
C GLN A 6 20.35 9.55 -9.96
N GLY A 7 19.13 9.76 -9.45
CA GLY A 7 17.92 9.91 -10.26
C GLY A 7 17.43 8.61 -10.91
N VAL A 8 17.85 7.45 -10.40
CA VAL A 8 17.44 6.12 -10.92
C VAL A 8 16.02 5.77 -10.45
N LEU A 9 15.67 6.16 -9.23
CA LEU A 9 14.37 5.95 -8.62
C LEU A 9 13.86 7.23 -7.97
N THR A 10 12.59 7.27 -7.64
CA THR A 10 11.93 8.42 -7.04
C THR A 10 10.74 7.99 -6.17
N GLY A 11 10.10 8.97 -5.55
CA GLY A 11 8.94 8.80 -4.70
C GLY A 11 8.83 9.91 -3.67
N ASP A 12 7.61 10.12 -3.17
CA ASP A 12 7.28 11.19 -2.22
C ASP A 12 7.93 11.01 -0.84
N LEU A 13 8.34 9.78 -0.49
CA LEU A 13 9.10 9.47 0.71
C LEU A 13 10.61 9.73 0.55
N CYS A 14 11.13 9.73 -0.69
CA CYS A 14 12.58 9.68 -0.92
C CYS A 14 13.34 10.88 -0.31
N GLU A 15 12.83 12.10 -0.48
CA GLU A 15 13.48 13.29 0.06
C GLU A 15 13.60 13.21 1.59
N ASP A 16 12.50 12.84 2.27
CA ASP A 16 12.48 12.74 3.72
C ASP A 16 13.29 11.54 4.25
N LEU A 17 13.35 10.46 3.49
CA LEU A 17 14.09 9.25 3.85
C LEU A 17 15.61 9.39 3.63
N CYS A 18 16.01 9.94 2.48
CA CYS A 18 17.38 9.90 2.00
C CYS A 18 18.16 11.20 2.17
N VAL A 19 17.47 12.33 2.33
CA VAL A 19 18.11 13.66 2.40
C VAL A 19 17.79 14.36 3.71
N ALA A 20 16.51 14.60 3.99
CA ALA A 20 16.09 15.41 5.15
C ALA A 20 16.11 14.66 6.48
N GLY A 21 16.24 13.32 6.47
CA GLY A 21 16.30 12.49 7.68
C GLY A 21 15.04 12.56 8.54
N ARG A 22 13.87 12.82 7.92
CA ARG A 22 12.57 12.92 8.61
C ARG A 22 11.85 11.58 8.76
N VAL A 23 12.46 10.50 8.26
CA VAL A 23 12.03 9.12 8.48
C VAL A 23 12.99 8.48 9.49
N GLU A 24 12.54 8.37 10.72
CA GLU A 24 13.32 7.85 11.83
C GLU A 24 13.05 6.37 12.05
N TYR A 25 14.06 5.53 11.86
CA TYR A 25 13.99 4.11 12.22
C TYR A 25 13.72 3.93 13.72
N LYS A 26 12.82 2.99 14.07
CA LYS A 26 12.54 2.62 15.46
C LYS A 26 13.01 1.20 15.77
N ARG A 27 12.53 0.20 15.02
CA ARG A 27 12.92 -1.21 15.20
C ARG A 27 12.61 -2.05 13.96
N CYS A 28 13.36 -3.13 13.78
CA CYS A 28 13.05 -4.18 12.82
C CYS A 28 11.88 -5.01 13.35
N LEU A 29 10.87 -5.23 12.51
CA LEU A 29 9.74 -6.10 12.80
C LEU A 29 9.92 -7.48 12.16
N TYR A 30 10.47 -7.51 10.95
CA TYR A 30 10.76 -8.75 10.24
C TYR A 30 11.87 -8.53 9.20
N TYR A 31 12.77 -9.51 9.10
CA TYR A 31 13.81 -9.57 8.08
C TYR A 31 14.11 -11.02 7.71
N GLU A 32 13.83 -11.40 6.46
CA GLU A 32 14.12 -12.74 5.94
C GLU A 32 14.28 -12.69 4.42
N ASN A 33 15.35 -13.30 3.88
CA ASN A 33 15.59 -13.40 2.43
C ASN A 33 15.45 -12.07 1.67
N GLY A 34 15.91 -10.96 2.27
CA GLY A 34 15.82 -9.63 1.69
C GLY A 34 14.49 -8.90 1.92
N LYS A 35 13.42 -9.59 2.35
CA LYS A 35 12.17 -8.94 2.78
C LYS A 35 12.44 -8.12 4.03
N LYS A 36 12.03 -6.85 4.03
CA LYS A 36 12.24 -5.90 5.13
C LYS A 36 10.90 -5.37 5.61
N VAL A 37 10.67 -5.45 6.91
CA VAL A 37 9.55 -4.79 7.60
C VAL A 37 10.09 -4.08 8.83
N MET A 38 9.92 -2.77 8.89
CA MET A 38 10.51 -1.93 9.93
C MET A 38 9.48 -0.94 10.46
N ALA A 39 9.41 -0.79 11.78
CA ALA A 39 8.69 0.32 12.39
C ALA A 39 9.54 1.58 12.29
N ALA A 40 8.93 2.68 11.88
CA ALA A 40 9.58 3.99 11.77
C ALA A 40 8.61 5.12 12.17
N SER A 41 9.14 6.34 12.30
CA SER A 41 8.34 7.56 12.41
C SER A 41 8.64 8.49 11.25
N TRP A 42 7.63 8.91 10.51
CA TRP A 42 7.76 9.85 9.41
C TRP A 42 7.09 11.17 9.78
N ARG A 43 7.88 12.22 9.98
CA ARG A 43 7.41 13.54 10.46
C ARG A 43 6.57 13.44 11.75
N GLY A 44 6.96 12.54 12.67
CA GLY A 44 6.25 12.30 13.92
C GLY A 44 5.05 11.34 13.81
N VAL A 45 4.66 10.92 12.61
CA VAL A 45 3.59 9.93 12.40
C VAL A 45 4.20 8.52 12.42
N PRO A 46 3.66 7.58 13.22
CA PRO A 46 4.15 6.20 13.21
C PRO A 46 3.77 5.49 11.92
N ILE A 47 4.74 4.82 11.29
CA ILE A 47 4.59 4.11 10.02
C ILE A 47 5.26 2.73 10.07
N VAL A 48 4.88 1.85 9.15
CA VAL A 48 5.63 0.64 8.85
C VAL A 48 6.21 0.75 7.45
N LEU A 49 7.53 0.60 7.36
CA LEU A 49 8.26 0.57 6.12
C LEU A 49 8.43 -0.87 5.65
N LYS A 50 8.11 -1.13 4.38
CA LYS A 50 8.07 -2.48 3.81
C LYS A 50 8.77 -2.58 2.46
N SER A 51 9.33 -3.75 2.20
CA SER A 51 9.75 -4.19 0.88
C SER A 51 9.85 -5.71 0.80
N LYS A 52 9.42 -6.30 -0.32
CA LYS A 52 9.51 -7.74 -0.63
C LYS A 52 10.94 -8.19 -0.89
N LEU A 53 11.74 -7.39 -1.61
CA LEU A 53 13.13 -7.70 -1.96
C LEU A 53 14.09 -6.68 -1.36
N GLU A 54 15.37 -7.05 -1.31
CA GLU A 54 16.37 -6.28 -0.58
C GLU A 54 16.67 -4.93 -1.22
N ASN A 55 16.85 -4.94 -2.54
CA ASN A 55 17.37 -3.83 -3.35
C ASN A 55 16.41 -3.52 -4.49
N PHE A 56 16.46 -2.28 -5.00
CA PHE A 56 15.64 -1.87 -6.13
C PHE A 56 15.97 -2.66 -7.40
N SER A 57 17.26 -2.94 -7.61
CA SER A 57 17.75 -3.79 -8.71
C SER A 57 17.34 -5.26 -8.64
N SER A 58 16.72 -5.71 -7.54
CA SER A 58 16.23 -7.09 -7.40
C SER A 58 14.88 -7.30 -8.10
N TYR A 59 14.19 -6.22 -8.46
CA TYR A 59 12.95 -6.25 -9.21
C TYR A 59 13.23 -6.29 -10.71
N GLU A 60 12.29 -6.85 -11.48
CA GLU A 60 12.40 -6.85 -12.93
C GLU A 60 12.38 -5.41 -13.45
N ALA A 61 13.36 -5.07 -14.27
CA ALA A 61 13.45 -3.73 -14.85
C ALA A 61 12.35 -3.55 -15.91
N LEU A 62 11.74 -2.36 -15.95
CA LEU A 62 10.68 -2.06 -16.89
C LEU A 62 11.12 -2.22 -18.37
N ALA A 63 12.40 -1.95 -18.68
CA ALA A 63 12.98 -2.11 -20.03
C ALA A 63 13.13 -3.58 -20.50
N LEU A 64 13.08 -4.57 -19.60
CA LEU A 64 13.10 -5.98 -20.01
C LEU A 64 11.77 -6.46 -20.60
N LEU A 65 10.68 -5.70 -20.38
CA LEU A 65 9.37 -5.99 -20.95
C LEU A 65 9.29 -5.68 -22.46
N GLU A 66 10.20 -4.84 -22.97
CA GLU A 66 10.31 -4.51 -24.40
C GLU A 66 10.91 -5.68 -25.22
N TYR A 67 11.66 -6.58 -24.56
CA TYR A 67 12.36 -7.69 -25.24
C TYR A 67 11.50 -8.93 -25.51
N GLN A 68 10.28 -9.02 -24.97
CA GLN A 68 9.43 -10.21 -25.21
C GLN A 68 8.61 -10.16 -26.50
N ASP A 69 8.51 -9.01 -27.18
CA ASP A 69 7.78 -8.89 -28.46
C ASP A 69 8.63 -8.45 -29.68
N ALA A 70 9.91 -8.07 -29.49
CA ALA A 70 10.77 -7.60 -30.58
C ALA A 70 11.88 -8.60 -30.95
N ALA A 71 11.50 -9.75 -31.51
CA ALA A 71 12.42 -10.57 -32.30
C ALA A 71 12.73 -9.86 -33.64
N GLY A 72 13.63 -8.88 -33.59
CA GLY A 72 14.32 -8.34 -34.76
C GLY A 72 14.06 -6.86 -35.03
N GLY A 73 14.95 -6.00 -34.53
CA GLY A 73 15.04 -4.61 -35.01
C GLY A 73 15.78 -3.68 -34.05
N ALA A 74 16.92 -3.17 -34.52
CA ALA A 74 17.71 -2.02 -34.07
C ALA A 74 17.27 -1.26 -32.79
N GLY A 75 18.22 -1.14 -31.84
CA GLY A 75 18.06 -0.41 -30.58
C GLY A 75 17.78 1.08 -30.74
N GLY A 76 16.51 1.43 -30.55
CA GLY A 76 16.09 2.74 -30.09
C GLY A 76 15.68 2.63 -28.62
N GLU A 77 16.14 3.57 -27.80
CA GLU A 77 15.56 3.83 -26.48
C GLU A 77 14.13 4.35 -26.69
N GLU A 78 13.17 3.47 -26.96
CA GLU A 78 11.76 3.88 -27.02
C GLU A 78 11.32 4.21 -25.60
N GLU A 79 11.12 5.50 -25.35
CA GLU A 79 10.60 6.02 -24.10
C GLU A 79 9.20 5.44 -23.86
N LEU A 80 9.06 4.57 -22.86
CA LEU A 80 7.79 3.93 -22.54
C LEU A 80 6.70 4.97 -22.34
N SER A 81 5.59 4.77 -23.03
CA SER A 81 4.45 5.65 -22.88
C SER A 81 3.76 5.37 -21.54
N PRO A 82 3.10 6.37 -20.93
CA PRO A 82 2.28 6.14 -19.75
C PRO A 82 1.19 5.07 -19.96
N LEU A 83 0.77 4.83 -21.20
CA LEU A 83 -0.20 3.79 -21.54
C LEU A 83 0.38 2.39 -21.39
N ASP A 84 1.66 2.19 -21.72
CA ASP A 84 2.34 0.91 -21.56
C ASP A 84 2.43 0.55 -20.08
N VAL A 85 2.74 1.53 -19.22
CA VAL A 85 2.77 1.31 -17.77
C VAL A 85 1.39 1.01 -17.20
N VAL A 86 0.34 1.67 -17.69
CA VAL A 86 -1.04 1.31 -17.31
C VAL A 86 -1.39 -0.11 -17.75
N PHE A 87 -0.98 -0.51 -18.95
CA PHE A 87 -1.22 -1.85 -19.47
C PHE A 87 -0.51 -2.90 -18.63
N TYR A 88 0.79 -2.74 -18.39
CA TYR A 88 1.57 -3.67 -17.56
C TYR A 88 1.09 -3.68 -16.11
N ALA A 89 0.74 -2.52 -15.54
CA ALA A 89 0.13 -2.47 -14.21
C ALA A 89 -1.18 -3.25 -14.16
N THR A 90 -2.02 -3.13 -15.19
CA THR A 90 -3.29 -3.87 -15.28
C THR A 90 -3.03 -5.38 -15.39
N LEU A 91 -2.03 -5.79 -16.18
CA LEU A 91 -1.65 -7.19 -16.31
C LEU A 91 -1.10 -7.75 -15.00
N GLU A 92 -0.24 -7.00 -14.31
CA GLU A 92 0.34 -7.41 -13.04
C GLU A 92 -0.72 -7.49 -11.93
N ILE A 93 -1.64 -6.53 -11.87
CA ILE A 93 -2.81 -6.57 -10.97
C ILE A 93 -3.64 -7.83 -11.25
N LYS A 94 -3.90 -8.13 -12.52
CA LYS A 94 -4.64 -9.34 -12.91
C LYS A 94 -3.91 -10.61 -12.49
N ASN A 95 -2.60 -10.69 -12.72
CA ASN A 95 -1.79 -11.87 -12.39
C ASN A 95 -1.65 -12.06 -10.87
N SER A 96 -1.34 -10.99 -10.14
CA SER A 96 -1.12 -11.03 -8.69
C SER A 96 -2.41 -11.25 -7.90
N LEU A 97 -3.54 -10.67 -8.33
CA LEU A 97 -4.79 -10.70 -7.56
C LEU A 97 -5.86 -11.63 -8.15
N GLY A 98 -5.65 -12.16 -9.36
CA GLY A 98 -6.68 -12.91 -10.10
C GLY A 98 -7.92 -12.08 -10.42
N LEU A 99 -7.82 -10.76 -10.26
CA LEU A 99 -8.92 -9.83 -10.40
C LEU A 99 -9.05 -9.43 -11.87
N GLU A 100 -9.99 -10.04 -12.59
CA GLU A 100 -10.57 -9.32 -13.72
C GLU A 100 -11.40 -8.20 -13.11
N THR A 101 -11.05 -6.94 -13.32
CA THR A 101 -11.91 -5.86 -12.82
C THR A 101 -13.22 -5.97 -13.59
N GLY A 102 -14.33 -6.26 -12.89
CA GLY A 102 -15.63 -6.47 -13.52
C GLY A 102 -15.96 -5.29 -14.45
N THR A 103 -16.86 -5.49 -15.41
CA THR A 103 -17.27 -4.47 -16.40
C THR A 103 -17.67 -3.11 -15.80
N ASN A 104 -17.97 -3.07 -14.49
CA ASN A 104 -18.31 -1.87 -13.73
C ASN A 104 -17.17 -1.27 -12.87
N LEU A 105 -16.05 -1.96 -12.66
CA LEU A 105 -14.90 -1.40 -11.93
C LEU A 105 -13.79 -0.94 -12.86
N THR A 106 -13.74 0.37 -12.93
CA THR A 106 -12.84 1.23 -13.64
C THR A 106 -11.48 1.33 -12.97
N LEU A 107 -10.80 0.27 -12.55
CA LEU A 107 -9.44 0.44 -11.98
C LEU A 107 -8.42 0.95 -13.01
N PRO A 108 -8.34 0.36 -14.23
CA PRO A 108 -7.58 0.95 -15.32
C PRO A 108 -8.14 2.31 -15.78
N ARG A 109 -9.43 2.56 -15.55
CA ARG A 109 -10.09 3.82 -15.90
C ARG A 109 -9.92 4.91 -14.84
N LEU A 110 -9.76 4.59 -13.57
CA LEU A 110 -9.53 5.52 -12.46
C LEU A 110 -8.05 5.87 -12.40
N TRP A 111 -7.19 4.88 -12.57
CA TRP A 111 -5.76 5.11 -12.79
C TRP A 111 -5.57 5.84 -14.12
N GLY A 112 -6.14 5.32 -15.21
CA GLY A 112 -6.09 5.98 -16.52
C GLY A 112 -6.67 7.39 -16.53
N GLN A 113 -7.77 7.67 -15.83
CA GLN A 113 -8.36 9.02 -15.78
C GLN A 113 -7.54 9.97 -14.90
N LYS A 114 -6.96 9.50 -13.78
CA LYS A 114 -6.05 10.29 -12.95
C LYS A 114 -4.69 10.55 -13.62
N LEU A 115 -4.25 9.63 -14.46
CA LEU A 115 -3.06 9.73 -15.32
C LEU A 115 -3.33 10.58 -16.59
N LYS A 116 -4.59 10.68 -17.04
CA LYS A 116 -5.00 11.39 -18.27
C LYS A 116 -5.55 12.79 -18.01
N GLU A 117 -6.09 13.06 -16.82
CA GLU A 117 -6.49 14.41 -16.36
C GLU A 117 -5.29 15.31 -16.07
N ASN A 118 -4.10 14.72 -15.89
CA ASN A 118 -2.84 15.43 -15.93
C ASN A 118 -2.15 15.10 -17.25
N GLU A 119 -1.95 16.06 -18.15
CA GLU A 119 -1.00 15.98 -19.28
C GLU A 119 0.46 15.90 -18.76
N ARG A 120 0.71 15.04 -17.79
CA ARG A 120 1.97 14.95 -17.07
C ARG A 120 2.76 13.82 -17.69
N THR A 121 3.88 14.19 -18.30
CA THR A 121 4.90 13.24 -18.71
C THR A 121 5.52 12.64 -17.46
N TYR A 122 5.61 11.31 -17.43
CA TYR A 122 6.27 10.57 -16.37
C TYR A 122 7.73 10.39 -16.73
N SER A 123 8.62 10.68 -15.79
CA SER A 123 10.04 10.38 -15.94
C SER A 123 10.31 8.87 -15.86
N ARG A 124 11.40 8.42 -16.47
CA ARG A 124 11.86 7.02 -16.39
C ARG A 124 11.97 6.51 -14.94
N ALA A 125 12.44 7.35 -14.02
CA ALA A 125 12.56 7.02 -12.61
C ALA A 125 11.19 6.83 -11.94
N GLU A 126 10.19 7.65 -12.28
CA GLU A 126 8.82 7.50 -11.78
C GLU A 126 8.21 6.17 -12.26
N LEU A 127 8.37 5.85 -13.55
CA LEU A 127 7.85 4.61 -14.12
C LEU A 127 8.55 3.37 -13.55
N ALA A 128 9.88 3.40 -13.44
CA ALA A 128 10.65 2.30 -12.86
C ALA A 128 10.31 2.06 -11.38
N SER A 129 10.12 3.14 -10.62
CA SER A 129 9.72 3.05 -9.20
C SER A 129 8.33 2.45 -9.06
N LEU A 130 7.37 2.91 -9.87
CA LEU A 130 6.01 2.35 -9.89
C LEU A 130 6.01 0.87 -10.28
N TRP A 131 6.80 0.48 -11.28
CA TRP A 131 6.89 -0.92 -11.73
C TRP A 131 7.43 -1.85 -10.65
N ALA A 132 8.49 -1.45 -9.93
CA ALA A 132 9.03 -2.24 -8.83
C ALA A 132 8.05 -2.37 -7.64
N LEU A 133 7.20 -1.37 -7.42
CA LEU A 133 6.14 -1.43 -6.41
C LEU A 133 5.03 -2.40 -6.84
N LEU A 134 4.63 -2.40 -8.11
CA LEU A 134 3.56 -3.25 -8.64
C LEU A 134 3.88 -4.74 -8.62
N GLN A 135 5.16 -5.10 -8.73
CA GLN A 135 5.65 -6.48 -8.56
C GLN A 135 5.51 -7.02 -7.12
N GLN A 136 5.03 -6.20 -6.18
CA GLN A 136 4.80 -6.59 -4.80
C GLN A 136 3.31 -6.75 -4.54
N GLU A 137 2.86 -8.01 -4.46
CA GLU A 137 1.46 -8.38 -4.23
C GLU A 137 0.78 -7.58 -3.11
N GLU A 138 1.45 -7.41 -1.97
CA GLU A 138 0.90 -6.64 -0.83
C GLU A 138 0.71 -5.15 -1.18
N TYR A 139 1.71 -4.51 -1.80
CA TYR A 139 1.59 -3.11 -2.22
C TYR A 139 0.44 -2.95 -3.23
N THR A 140 0.41 -3.82 -4.23
CA THR A 140 -0.60 -3.81 -5.29
C THR A 140 -2.01 -4.01 -4.74
N PHE A 141 -2.18 -4.99 -3.85
CA PHE A 141 -3.43 -5.25 -3.15
C PHE A 141 -3.90 -4.02 -2.36
N LEU A 142 -3.05 -3.47 -1.49
CA LEU A 142 -3.39 -2.31 -0.65
C LEU A 142 -3.70 -1.09 -1.51
N ARG A 143 -2.88 -0.83 -2.55
CA ARG A 143 -3.03 0.35 -3.41
C ARG A 143 -4.31 0.30 -4.25
N VAL A 144 -4.70 -0.88 -4.73
CA VAL A 144 -5.95 -1.09 -5.47
C VAL A 144 -7.16 -0.94 -4.55
N LEU A 145 -7.10 -1.52 -3.35
CA LEU A 145 -8.23 -1.57 -2.43
C LEU A 145 -8.45 -0.29 -1.64
N GLN A 146 -7.41 0.46 -1.31
CA GLN A 146 -7.52 1.65 -0.46
C GLN A 146 -8.43 2.74 -1.06
N ASP A 147 -8.62 2.74 -2.38
CA ASP A 147 -9.52 3.66 -3.08
C ASP A 147 -10.97 3.11 -3.18
N LEU A 148 -11.18 1.82 -2.87
CA LEU A 148 -12.47 1.14 -2.92
C LEU A 148 -13.10 0.93 -1.53
N THR A 149 -12.26 0.67 -0.53
CA THR A 149 -12.68 0.34 0.83
C THR A 149 -11.71 0.91 1.85
N GLN A 150 -12.24 1.33 3.00
CA GLN A 150 -11.46 1.86 4.13
C GLN A 150 -10.79 0.78 5.00
N HIS A 151 -11.08 -0.49 4.71
CA HIS A 151 -10.73 -1.68 5.50
C HIS A 151 -9.40 -2.33 5.11
N VAL A 152 -8.51 -1.55 4.49
CA VAL A 152 -7.13 -1.96 4.21
C VAL A 152 -6.17 -0.92 4.76
N ALA A 153 -4.94 -1.34 5.06
CA ALA A 153 -3.90 -0.41 5.49
C ALA A 153 -3.57 0.59 4.38
N LYS A 154 -3.54 1.88 4.71
CA LYS A 154 -3.24 2.95 3.77
C LYS A 154 -1.76 3.00 3.42
N ILE A 155 -1.46 3.05 2.13
CA ILE A 155 -0.14 3.40 1.61
C ILE A 155 0.03 4.92 1.76
N LEU A 156 1.06 5.33 2.48
CA LEU A 156 1.33 6.73 2.80
C LEU A 156 2.34 7.37 1.85
N GLY A 157 3.24 6.58 1.27
CA GLY A 157 4.26 7.05 0.35
C GLY A 157 5.25 5.95 -0.02
N SER A 158 6.15 6.25 -0.94
CA SER A 158 7.18 5.32 -1.40
C SER A 158 8.48 6.02 -1.79
N CYS A 159 9.55 5.23 -1.82
CA CYS A 159 10.84 5.59 -2.39
C CYS A 159 11.39 4.40 -3.17
N GLY A 160 11.28 4.43 -4.50
CA GLY A 160 11.56 3.27 -5.33
C GLY A 160 10.64 2.11 -4.98
N HIS A 161 11.21 0.92 -4.73
CA HIS A 161 10.51 -0.29 -4.29
C HIS A 161 10.08 -0.27 -2.82
N PHE A 162 10.63 0.66 -2.03
CA PHE A 162 10.41 0.73 -0.60
C PHE A 162 9.17 1.58 -0.31
N TYR A 163 8.19 1.07 0.44
CA TYR A 163 6.94 1.81 0.69
C TYR A 163 6.57 1.89 2.17
N ALA A 164 5.85 2.94 2.51
CA ALA A 164 5.35 3.22 3.85
C ALA A 164 3.84 2.95 3.91
N VAL A 165 3.41 2.22 4.95
CA VAL A 165 2.01 2.07 5.33
C VAL A 165 1.77 2.68 6.71
N GLU A 166 0.51 3.03 7.00
CA GLU A 166 0.11 3.44 8.34
C GLU A 166 0.46 2.35 9.37
N TYR A 167 0.91 2.78 10.55
CA TYR A 167 1.11 1.87 11.67
C TYR A 167 -0.24 1.59 12.34
N LEU A 168 -0.61 0.32 12.42
CA LEU A 168 -1.80 -0.16 13.11
C LEU A 168 -1.39 -1.21 14.14
N ALA A 169 -2.04 -1.16 15.30
CA ALA A 169 -1.85 -2.16 16.34
C ALA A 169 -2.67 -3.41 16.00
N ALA A 170 -1.96 -4.47 15.61
CA ALA A 170 -2.59 -5.75 15.36
C ALA A 170 -3.08 -6.40 16.66
N GLY A 171 -4.07 -7.29 16.55
CA GLY A 171 -4.42 -8.19 17.63
C GLY A 171 -3.24 -9.10 18.03
N HIS A 172 -3.33 -9.68 19.22
CA HIS A 172 -2.31 -10.62 19.71
C HIS A 172 -2.86 -12.04 19.74
N ALA A 173 -2.08 -13.02 19.30
CA ALA A 173 -2.47 -14.43 19.33
C ALA A 173 -2.73 -14.98 20.75
N TRP A 174 -2.29 -14.27 21.80
CA TRP A 174 -2.52 -14.66 23.20
C TRP A 174 -3.84 -14.12 23.73
N ASP A 175 -4.41 -13.11 23.05
CA ASP A 175 -5.75 -12.64 23.29
C ASP A 175 -6.71 -13.52 22.47
N GLN A 176 -7.74 -14.09 23.11
CA GLN A 176 -8.76 -14.88 22.39
C GLN A 176 -9.67 -14.00 21.49
N HIS A 177 -9.32 -12.73 21.32
CA HIS A 177 -10.06 -11.74 20.57
C HIS A 177 -9.31 -11.42 19.28
N ILE A 178 -10.04 -11.33 18.17
CA ILE A 178 -9.48 -10.97 16.85
C ILE A 178 -8.91 -9.54 16.86
N PHE A 179 -9.37 -8.68 17.78
CA PHE A 179 -9.04 -7.25 17.80
C PHE A 179 -8.58 -6.80 19.18
N SER A 180 -7.53 -5.97 19.23
CA SER A 180 -7.13 -5.24 20.43
C SER A 180 -7.89 -3.91 20.52
N LEU A 181 -8.91 -3.82 21.38
CA LEU A 181 -9.66 -2.58 21.62
C LEU A 181 -9.07 -1.74 22.76
N GLU A 182 -8.15 -2.31 23.55
CA GLU A 182 -7.56 -1.68 24.73
C GLU A 182 -6.69 -0.49 24.33
N GLU A 183 -5.92 -0.61 23.24
CA GLU A 183 -5.07 0.48 22.74
C GLU A 183 -5.88 1.70 22.26
N LEU A 184 -7.12 1.49 21.79
CA LEU A 184 -8.02 2.56 21.38
C LEU A 184 -8.52 3.39 22.57
N THR A 185 -8.62 2.77 23.75
CA THR A 185 -9.05 3.46 24.99
C THR A 185 -7.94 4.27 25.66
N LEU A 186 -6.67 4.01 25.31
CA LEU A 186 -5.50 4.64 25.92
C LEU A 186 -5.04 5.93 25.22
N SER A 187 -5.70 6.36 24.15
CA SER A 187 -5.42 7.63 23.45
C SER A 187 -6.49 8.73 23.66
N PRO A 188 -6.71 9.25 24.88
CA PRO A 188 -7.36 10.55 25.02
C PRO A 188 -6.30 11.63 24.82
N SER A 189 -6.24 12.27 23.64
CA SER A 189 -5.58 13.57 23.54
C SER A 189 -6.46 14.58 24.30
N PRO A 190 -5.99 15.22 25.38
CA PRO A 190 -6.80 16.22 26.08
C PRO A 190 -6.81 17.50 25.24
N SER A 191 -7.82 17.67 24.40
CA SER A 191 -8.08 18.98 23.81
C SER A 191 -8.82 19.84 24.87
N PRO A 192 -8.34 21.04 25.23
CA PRO A 192 -8.95 21.84 26.30
C PRO A 192 -10.32 22.45 25.96
N TRP A 193 -10.88 22.16 24.77
CA TRP A 193 -12.03 22.88 24.22
C TRP A 193 -13.15 22.02 23.61
N SER A 194 -13.19 20.71 23.84
CA SER A 194 -14.37 19.90 23.52
C SER A 194 -15.20 19.62 24.77
N GLY A 195 -16.43 20.14 24.81
CA GLY A 195 -17.39 19.81 25.86
C GLY A 195 -17.73 18.31 25.82
N GLN A 196 -17.73 17.68 27.00
CA GLN A 196 -18.31 16.35 27.28
C GLN A 196 -18.08 15.31 26.16
N GLU A 197 -16.83 14.97 25.88
CA GLU A 197 -16.52 13.76 25.11
C GLU A 197 -17.06 12.54 25.87
N LYS A 198 -18.11 11.92 25.32
CA LYS A 198 -18.66 10.66 25.82
C LYS A 198 -17.53 9.63 25.81
N THR A 199 -17.19 9.09 26.98
CA THR A 199 -16.27 7.96 27.11
C THR A 199 -16.89 6.77 26.37
N ILE A 200 -16.39 6.47 25.17
CA ILE A 200 -16.84 5.32 24.38
C ILE A 200 -16.33 4.06 25.09
N THR A 201 -17.24 3.16 25.47
CA THR A 201 -16.85 1.90 26.13
C THR A 201 -16.62 0.80 25.09
N ALA A 202 -15.94 -0.29 25.49
CA ALA A 202 -15.82 -1.48 24.65
C ALA A 202 -17.19 -2.01 24.17
N LYS A 203 -18.24 -1.91 25.00
CA LYS A 203 -19.61 -2.30 24.63
C LYS A 203 -20.18 -1.45 23.49
N ASP A 204 -19.74 -0.20 23.35
CA ASP A 204 -20.16 0.71 22.28
C ASP A 204 -19.32 0.51 21.00
N MET A 205 -18.05 0.11 21.14
CA MET A 205 -17.13 -0.12 20.02
C MET A 205 -17.41 -1.45 19.30
N VAL A 206 -17.68 -2.53 20.04
CA VAL A 206 -17.83 -3.88 19.47
C VAL A 206 -18.89 -3.94 18.35
N PRO A 207 -20.12 -3.40 18.51
CA PRO A 207 -21.10 -3.40 17.44
C PRO A 207 -20.66 -2.61 16.20
N ARG A 208 -19.90 -1.52 16.39
CA ARG A 208 -19.40 -0.68 15.29
C ARG A 208 -18.32 -1.41 14.50
N VAL A 209 -17.36 -2.01 15.19
CA VAL A 209 -16.32 -2.84 14.56
C VAL A 209 -16.95 -4.04 13.83
N ALA A 210 -17.94 -4.69 14.43
CA ALA A 210 -18.65 -5.79 13.78
C ALA A 210 -19.37 -5.34 12.49
N LEU A 211 -20.05 -4.18 12.51
CA LEU A 211 -20.67 -3.62 11.31
C LEU A 211 -19.63 -3.23 10.25
N SER A 212 -18.49 -2.67 10.66
CA SER A 212 -17.38 -2.35 9.74
C SER A 212 -16.83 -3.62 9.10
N PHE A 213 -16.65 -4.69 9.87
CA PHE A 213 -16.20 -5.97 9.33
C PHE A 213 -17.19 -6.55 8.31
N LEU A 214 -18.51 -6.43 8.55
CA LEU A 214 -19.53 -6.82 7.57
C LEU A 214 -19.50 -5.94 6.31
N GLU A 215 -19.21 -4.66 6.45
CA GLU A 215 -19.00 -3.75 5.32
C GLU A 215 -17.78 -4.15 4.50
N MET A 216 -16.65 -4.49 5.15
CA MET A 216 -15.47 -5.04 4.48
C MET A 216 -15.81 -6.29 3.65
N VAL A 217 -16.50 -7.27 4.26
CA VAL A 217 -16.91 -8.49 3.57
C VAL A 217 -17.81 -8.17 2.37
N LYS A 218 -18.74 -7.21 2.52
CA LYS A 218 -19.60 -6.77 1.42
C LYS A 218 -18.79 -6.20 0.25
N HIS A 219 -17.76 -5.38 0.51
CA HIS A 219 -16.87 -4.89 -0.55
C HIS A 219 -16.14 -6.05 -1.25
N PHE A 220 -15.62 -7.01 -0.50
CA PHE A 220 -14.88 -8.14 -1.06
C PHE A 220 -15.74 -9.09 -1.90
N GLU A 221 -17.04 -9.16 -1.61
CA GLU A 221 -17.98 -9.98 -2.39
C GLU A 221 -18.50 -9.29 -3.65
N ASN A 222 -18.61 -7.96 -3.66
CA ASN A 222 -19.38 -7.23 -4.68
C ASN A 222 -18.54 -6.29 -5.57
N ASP A 223 -17.35 -5.88 -5.13
CA ASP A 223 -16.55 -4.87 -5.85
C ASP A 223 -15.53 -5.49 -6.82
N PHE A 224 -15.59 -6.80 -7.05
CA PHE A 224 -14.63 -7.53 -7.87
C PHE A 224 -15.36 -8.51 -8.80
N SER A 225 -14.77 -8.91 -9.94
CA SER A 225 -15.39 -9.93 -10.81
C SER A 225 -15.52 -11.29 -10.11
N HIS A 226 -14.62 -11.54 -9.16
CA HIS A 226 -14.55 -12.74 -8.36
C HIS A 226 -14.58 -12.34 -6.89
N ARG A 227 -15.20 -13.17 -6.07
CA ARG A 227 -15.28 -12.93 -4.62
C ARG A 227 -13.90 -13.08 -4.01
N LEU A 228 -13.48 -12.05 -3.27
CA LEU A 228 -12.26 -12.12 -2.48
C LEU A 228 -12.57 -12.78 -1.13
N HIS A 229 -11.82 -13.83 -0.80
CA HIS A 229 -11.95 -14.55 0.46
C HIS A 229 -10.66 -14.43 1.26
N LEU A 230 -10.77 -14.01 2.53
CA LEU A 230 -9.67 -14.01 3.48
C LEU A 230 -9.55 -15.40 4.13
N CYS A 231 -8.51 -16.14 3.76
CA CYS A 231 -8.30 -17.51 4.26
C CYS A 231 -7.48 -17.58 5.55
N ASP A 232 -6.64 -16.58 5.83
CA ASP A 232 -5.75 -16.56 7.00
C ASP A 232 -6.31 -15.66 8.11
N ILE A 233 -7.42 -16.08 8.72
CA ILE A 233 -8.08 -15.31 9.78
C ILE A 233 -7.37 -15.55 11.11
N LYS A 234 -6.51 -14.61 11.52
CA LYS A 234 -5.77 -14.64 12.79
C LYS A 234 -5.66 -13.25 13.42
N PRO A 235 -5.66 -13.11 14.76
CA PRO A 235 -5.58 -11.81 15.42
C PRO A 235 -4.44 -10.91 14.93
N GLU A 236 -3.28 -11.49 14.66
CA GLU A 236 -2.10 -10.78 14.15
C GLU A 236 -2.25 -10.19 12.73
N ASN A 237 -3.26 -10.63 11.98
CA ASN A 237 -3.55 -10.13 10.63
C ASN A 237 -4.59 -9.00 10.63
N PHE A 238 -5.22 -8.71 11.77
CA PHE A 238 -6.24 -7.68 11.88
C PHE A 238 -5.83 -6.58 12.85
N ALA A 239 -6.18 -5.35 12.50
CA ALA A 239 -6.00 -4.19 13.33
C ALA A 239 -7.21 -3.28 13.16
N ILE A 240 -7.52 -2.47 14.18
CA ILE A 240 -8.63 -1.52 14.16
C ILE A 240 -8.07 -0.11 14.19
N ARG A 241 -8.48 0.73 13.24
CA ARG A 241 -8.12 2.15 13.23
C ARG A 241 -8.96 2.91 14.27
N LYS A 242 -8.51 4.11 14.66
CA LYS A 242 -9.20 4.96 15.65
C LYS A 242 -10.64 5.33 15.30
N ASP A 243 -10.98 5.32 14.02
CA ASP A 243 -12.35 5.52 13.50
C ASP A 243 -13.21 4.25 13.53
N LEU A 244 -12.68 3.15 14.08
CA LEU A 244 -13.33 1.84 14.26
C LEU A 244 -13.53 1.05 12.96
N THR A 245 -12.74 1.35 11.93
CA THR A 245 -12.62 0.57 10.69
C THR A 245 -11.53 -0.47 10.76
#